data_AF-A0A4R7J8J4-F1
#
_entry.id   AF-A0A4R7J8J4-F1
#
_cell.length_a   1.000
_cell.length_b   1.000
_cell.length_c   1.000
_cell.angle_alpha   90.00
_cell.angle_beta   90.00
_cell.angle_gamma   90.00
#
_symmetry.space_group_name_H-M   'P 1'
#
loop_
_entity.id
_entity.type
_entity.pdbx_description
1 polymer ?
#
loop_
_entity_poly.entity_id
_entity_poly.type
_entity_poly.pdbx_seq_one_letter_code
_entity_poly.pdbx_strand_id
1 'polypeptide(L)'
;MHTLTGKRVAKFARDFGFAVSEDKQFELYVAANYLYPYLRDDVDKIERSVHGGGSDEGIDIAAIVVNGQLVFEPSEIEELISEQASNTARVIFIQAKTSESYDAKLISKFLHGIESVTKYAINPQSIALPAALVDLAALIDKIAENGDKFQETRIPCEVFYVTTSGHDGADARKELQVTEAVHRINELGVYSEPFELKTHGHDALAAKLKERHGPQNIRFEFTKRQTIPATERVSEAYIGLLSGTEALKLLTDETGAIRPGIFDDNVRLDLGAHNTVNMRITRTLESEEREQFPFLNNGLTIIASSLRGAGDKFFISGYQIVNGGQTSHQLVRWAASRRVRENPELLSDLWIPVKVVSSEDASVRTSVAIATNLQTAIGSTDIQASSQTAKDVEEYFTQTGADGLRYLRQVQHAALDFPRTRVVTTPELNGQSPRRSSANPSERSVHPRNSKPRIPSCGVAIQSRRITTPPGSSTGWIDTSLAIPTPQP
;
A
#
# COMPACT_ATOMS: atom_id res chain seq x y z
N MET A 1 4.07 18.33 27.35
CA MET A 1 3.31 17.44 26.47
C MET A 1 1.83 17.62 26.76
N HIS A 2 1.05 17.97 25.74
CA HIS A 2 -0.39 18.14 25.86
C HIS A 2 -1.07 16.89 26.48
N THR A 3 -1.90 17.10 27.51
CA THR A 3 -2.43 16.03 28.39
C THR A 3 -3.13 14.88 27.67
N LEU A 4 -3.95 15.18 26.65
CA LEU A 4 -4.66 14.16 25.89
C LEU A 4 -3.71 13.37 24.98
N THR A 5 -2.70 14.05 24.43
CA THR A 5 -1.68 13.44 23.58
C THR A 5 -0.84 12.48 24.41
N GLY A 6 -0.40 12.87 25.61
CA GLY A 6 0.34 11.98 26.52
C GLY A 6 -0.43 10.72 26.91
N LYS A 7 -1.74 10.83 27.17
CA LYS A 7 -2.57 9.64 27.41
C LYS A 7 -2.64 8.69 26.22
N ARG A 8 -2.68 9.23 24.99
CA ARG A 8 -2.70 8.42 23.76
C ARG A 8 -1.36 7.75 23.50
N VAL A 9 -0.26 8.48 23.69
CA VAL A 9 1.12 7.95 23.56
C VAL A 9 1.34 6.83 24.57
N ALA A 10 0.99 7.05 25.83
CA ALA A 10 1.11 6.02 26.87
C ALA A 10 0.22 4.79 26.59
N LYS A 11 -0.97 4.98 26.00
CA LYS A 11 -1.81 3.87 25.55
C LYS A 11 -1.14 3.09 24.41
N PHE A 12 -0.68 3.79 23.38
CA PHE A 12 0.04 3.20 22.25
C PHE A 12 1.25 2.39 22.71
N ALA A 13 2.10 2.97 23.57
CA ALA A 13 3.28 2.27 24.08
C ALA A 13 2.91 0.99 24.83
N ARG A 14 1.80 0.97 25.58
CA ARG A 14 1.30 -0.26 26.22
C ARG A 14 0.75 -1.27 25.23
N ASP A 15 -0.04 -0.81 24.25
CA ASP A 15 -0.69 -1.69 23.26
C ASP A 15 0.34 -2.38 22.36
N PHE A 16 1.47 -1.71 22.06
CA PHE A 16 2.56 -2.22 21.21
C PHE A 16 3.76 -2.77 22.00
N GLY A 17 3.74 -2.72 23.33
CA GLY A 17 4.80 -3.30 24.17
C GLY A 17 6.09 -2.49 24.28
N PHE A 18 6.08 -1.19 23.94
CA PHE A 18 7.26 -0.32 23.99
C PHE A 18 7.60 0.14 25.42
N ALA A 19 8.64 -0.46 26.00
CA ALA A 19 9.17 -0.11 27.33
C ALA A 19 10.37 0.87 27.26
N VAL A 20 10.18 2.01 26.61
CA VAL A 20 11.22 3.06 26.39
C VAL A 20 10.86 4.39 27.06
N SER A 21 11.76 5.38 27.02
CA SER A 21 11.53 6.72 27.59
C SER A 21 10.34 7.44 26.94
N GLU A 22 9.72 8.39 27.63
CA GLU A 22 8.54 9.12 27.13
C GLU A 22 8.80 9.84 25.79
N ASP A 23 9.98 10.46 25.64
CA ASP A 23 10.37 11.09 24.38
C ASP A 23 10.47 10.06 23.25
N LYS A 24 11.06 8.89 23.51
CA LYS A 24 11.16 7.82 22.52
C LYS A 24 9.80 7.19 22.19
N GLN A 25 8.92 7.04 23.19
CA GLN A 25 7.54 6.62 22.98
C GLN A 25 6.78 7.61 22.08
N PHE A 26 7.05 8.91 22.24
CA PHE A 26 6.46 9.93 21.38
C PHE A 26 6.97 9.84 19.94
N GLU A 27 8.28 9.63 19.72
CA GLU A 27 8.83 9.39 18.39
C GLU A 27 8.21 8.17 17.72
N LEU A 28 8.14 7.03 18.41
CA LEU A 28 7.49 5.80 17.92
C LEU A 28 6.02 6.04 17.60
N TYR A 29 5.31 6.79 18.45
CA TYR A 29 3.92 7.17 18.21
C TYR A 29 3.79 8.05 16.96
N VAL A 30 4.67 9.04 16.76
CA VAL A 30 4.66 9.88 15.56
C VAL A 30 4.94 9.05 14.32
N ALA A 31 5.96 8.17 14.33
CA ALA A 31 6.27 7.27 13.23
C ALA A 31 5.07 6.39 12.87
N ALA A 32 4.46 5.72 13.85
CA ALA A 32 3.32 4.85 13.64
C ALA A 32 2.09 5.57 13.05
N ASN A 33 1.91 6.87 13.30
CA ASN A 33 0.78 7.64 12.75
C ASN A 33 1.09 8.26 11.39
N TYR A 34 2.29 8.79 11.17
CA TYR A 34 2.65 9.47 9.92
C TYR A 34 3.02 8.49 8.80
N LEU A 35 3.62 7.36 9.18
CA LEU A 35 4.04 6.32 8.25
C LEU A 35 3.06 5.13 8.22
N TYR A 36 1.89 5.26 8.86
CA TYR A 36 0.85 4.22 8.91
C TYR A 36 0.54 3.58 7.54
N PRO A 37 0.41 4.33 6.42
CA PRO A 37 0.12 3.73 5.12
C PRO A 37 1.13 2.66 4.68
N TYR A 38 2.36 2.75 5.18
CA TYR A 38 3.46 1.84 4.82
C TYR A 38 3.79 0.83 5.93
N LEU A 39 3.57 1.21 7.19
CA LEU A 39 3.88 0.38 8.36
C LEU A 39 2.76 -0.61 8.72
N ARG A 40 1.48 -0.21 8.57
CA ARG A 40 0.29 -1.01 8.95
C ARG A 40 0.39 -1.65 10.35
N ASP A 41 0.93 -0.90 11.31
CA ASP A 41 1.15 -1.32 12.72
C ASP A 41 2.21 -2.42 12.94
N ASP A 42 3.07 -2.68 11.96
CA ASP A 42 4.24 -3.55 12.12
C ASP A 42 5.25 -2.93 13.10
N VAL A 43 5.42 -3.59 14.25
CA VAL A 43 6.28 -3.13 15.36
C VAL A 43 7.73 -2.98 14.90
N ASP A 44 8.26 -3.98 14.19
CA ASP A 44 9.66 -4.01 13.79
C ASP A 44 9.96 -2.87 12.80
N LYS A 45 9.05 -2.64 11.85
CA LYS A 45 9.20 -1.53 10.90
C LYS A 45 9.05 -0.17 11.58
N ILE A 46 8.14 -0.03 12.55
CA ILE A 46 8.02 1.21 13.35
C ILE A 46 9.36 1.50 14.02
N GLU A 47 9.95 0.53 14.71
CA GLU A 47 11.23 0.71 15.40
C GLU A 47 12.37 1.06 14.43
N ARG A 48 12.47 0.38 13.29
CA ARG A 48 13.49 0.64 12.27
C ARG A 48 13.38 2.03 11.63
N SER A 49 12.18 2.62 11.57
CA SER A 49 11.99 3.97 11.02
C SER A 49 12.38 5.09 12.00
N VAL A 50 12.60 4.80 13.29
CA VAL A 50 12.95 5.82 14.28
C VAL A 50 14.43 5.78 14.62
N HIS A 51 15.17 6.80 14.21
CA HIS A 51 16.57 6.99 14.56
C HIS A 51 16.63 7.56 15.99
N GLY A 52 17.04 6.72 16.94
CA GLY A 52 17.16 7.13 18.34
C GLY A 52 18.59 7.09 18.82
N GLY A 53 19.12 8.22 19.25
CA GLY A 53 20.32 8.22 20.06
C GLY A 53 21.17 9.48 20.04
N GLY A 54 20.61 10.69 19.97
CA GLY A 54 21.37 11.93 20.20
C GLY A 54 22.42 12.29 19.15
N SER A 55 22.80 11.33 18.30
CA SER A 55 23.67 11.47 17.13
C SER A 55 22.87 11.75 15.86
N ASP A 56 21.57 11.98 15.92
CA ASP A 56 20.70 11.91 14.74
C ASP A 56 20.61 13.24 13.97
N GLU A 57 21.46 14.22 14.30
CA GLU A 57 21.50 15.58 13.74
C GLU A 57 20.13 16.27 13.61
N GLY A 58 19.16 15.88 14.43
CA GLY A 58 17.78 16.40 14.41
C GLY A 58 16.79 15.60 13.56
N ILE A 59 17.20 14.53 12.88
CA ILE A 59 16.28 13.61 12.18
C ILE A 59 15.88 12.50 13.15
N ASP A 60 14.72 12.61 13.79
CA ASP A 60 14.25 11.56 14.72
C ASP A 60 13.67 10.36 13.95
N ILE A 61 13.05 10.60 12.80
CA ILE A 61 12.38 9.57 11.98
C ILE A 61 12.72 9.84 10.51
N ALA A 62 13.08 8.80 9.78
CA ALA A 62 13.19 8.84 8.33
C ALA A 62 12.61 7.58 7.69
N ALA A 63 12.05 7.75 6.50
CA ALA A 63 11.47 6.68 5.72
C ALA A 63 11.72 6.90 4.24
N ILE A 64 12.15 5.85 3.56
CA ILE A 64 12.23 5.81 2.11
C ILE A 64 11.18 4.82 1.62
N VAL A 65 10.36 5.26 0.67
CA VAL A 65 9.28 4.47 0.10
C VAL A 65 9.54 4.31 -1.39
N VAL A 66 9.60 3.06 -1.86
CA VAL A 66 9.70 2.71 -3.28
C VAL A 66 8.48 1.86 -3.65
N ASN A 67 7.73 2.28 -4.68
CA ASN A 67 6.51 1.60 -5.14
C ASN A 67 5.49 1.31 -4.02
N GLY A 68 5.40 2.21 -3.04
CA GLY A 68 4.48 2.08 -1.89
C GLY A 68 4.99 1.17 -0.76
N GLN A 69 6.22 0.67 -0.84
CA GLN A 69 6.85 -0.15 0.19
C GLN A 69 7.99 0.59 0.88
N LEU A 70 8.10 0.46 2.20
CA LEU A 70 9.25 0.96 2.95
C LEU A 70 10.48 0.13 2.62
N VAL A 71 11.60 0.81 2.38
CA VAL A 71 12.92 0.22 2.19
C VAL A 71 13.87 0.73 3.27
N PHE A 72 14.73 -0.16 3.72
CA PHE A 72 15.74 0.06 4.74
C PHE A 72 17.15 -0.29 4.23
N GLU A 73 17.26 -1.04 3.12
CA GLU A 73 18.54 -1.42 2.53
C GLU A 73 18.60 -1.14 1.02
N PRO A 74 19.77 -0.75 0.46
CA PRO A 74 19.89 -0.45 -0.97
C PRO A 74 19.54 -1.62 -1.89
N SER A 75 19.74 -2.86 -1.45
CA SER A 75 19.39 -4.07 -2.21
C SER A 75 17.88 -4.19 -2.44
N GLU A 76 17.06 -3.82 -1.45
CA GLU A 76 15.60 -3.84 -1.59
C GLU A 76 15.14 -2.88 -2.71
N ILE A 77 15.82 -1.74 -2.85
CA ILE A 77 15.55 -0.78 -3.94
C ILE A 77 15.89 -1.41 -5.29
N GLU A 78 17.05 -2.05 -5.42
CA GLU A 78 17.46 -2.71 -6.67
C GLU A 78 16.48 -3.79 -7.10
N GLU A 79 15.98 -4.57 -6.15
CA GLU A 79 14.98 -5.61 -6.40
C GLU A 79 13.68 -4.98 -6.90
N LEU A 80 13.13 -3.99 -6.19
CA LEU A 80 11.88 -3.33 -6.55
C LEU A 80 11.92 -2.65 -7.92
N ILE A 81 13.02 -1.97 -8.25
CA ILE A 81 13.16 -1.28 -9.55
C ILE A 81 13.46 -2.25 -10.70
N SER A 82 13.90 -3.48 -10.42
CA SER A 82 14.16 -4.49 -11.46
C SER A 82 12.89 -5.15 -11.99
N GLU A 83 11.83 -5.18 -11.17
CA GLU A 83 10.57 -5.84 -11.49
C GLU A 83 9.64 -4.99 -12.38
N GLN A 84 9.81 -3.66 -12.38
CA GLN A 84 8.93 -2.73 -13.08
C GLN A 84 9.71 -1.74 -13.94
N ALA A 85 9.19 -1.47 -15.14
CA ALA A 85 9.80 -0.51 -16.07
C ALA A 85 9.63 0.96 -15.64
N SER A 86 8.76 1.24 -14.67
CA SER A 86 8.48 2.59 -14.19
C SER A 86 8.12 2.54 -12.72
N ASN A 87 8.94 3.22 -11.90
CA ASN A 87 8.88 3.15 -10.45
C ASN A 87 8.54 4.51 -9.83
N THR A 88 8.13 4.52 -8.58
CA THR A 88 7.91 5.74 -7.79
C THR A 88 8.75 5.68 -6.52
N ALA A 89 9.29 6.83 -6.11
CA ALA A 89 10.05 6.96 -4.87
C ALA A 89 9.51 8.14 -4.05
N ARG A 90 9.68 8.07 -2.74
CA ARG A 90 9.40 9.16 -1.81
C ARG A 90 10.32 9.08 -0.61
N VAL A 91 10.75 10.23 -0.11
CA VAL A 91 11.48 10.35 1.16
C VAL A 91 10.64 11.14 2.15
N ILE A 92 10.61 10.68 3.40
CA ILE A 92 9.88 11.33 4.49
C ILE A 92 10.86 11.55 5.64
N PHE A 93 10.97 12.78 6.11
CA PHE A 93 11.75 13.15 7.28
C PHE A 93 10.84 13.75 8.34
N ILE A 94 11.01 13.32 9.60
CA ILE A 94 10.22 13.85 10.72
C ILE A 94 11.11 14.11 11.93
N GLN A 95 11.01 15.31 12.49
CA GLN A 95 11.46 15.60 13.86
C GLN A 95 10.23 15.61 14.77
N ALA A 96 10.30 14.89 15.89
CA ALA A 96 9.26 14.80 16.90
C ALA A 96 9.75 15.43 18.22
N LYS A 97 8.95 16.34 18.78
CA LYS A 97 9.22 16.94 20.10
C LYS A 97 7.98 16.95 20.99
N THR A 98 8.19 16.61 22.25
CA THR A 98 7.15 16.57 23.29
C THR A 98 6.79 17.96 23.83
N SER A 99 7.50 19.01 23.37
CA SER A 99 7.26 20.42 23.68
C SER A 99 5.93 20.93 23.10
N GLU A 100 5.43 22.03 23.66
CA GLU A 100 4.22 22.73 23.21
C GLU A 100 4.56 24.00 22.40
N SER A 101 5.81 24.12 21.95
CA SER A 101 6.34 25.24 21.18
C SER A 101 7.15 24.75 19.98
N TYR A 102 7.28 25.63 18.98
CA TYR A 102 8.16 25.45 17.83
C TYR A 102 9.45 26.21 18.08
N ASP A 103 10.54 25.49 18.30
CA ASP A 103 11.87 26.08 18.48
C ASP A 103 12.58 26.13 17.14
N ALA A 104 12.77 27.32 16.60
CA ALA A 104 13.41 27.50 15.30
C ALA A 104 14.89 27.07 15.28
N LYS A 105 15.58 27.00 16.43
CA LYS A 105 16.93 26.42 16.49
C LYS A 105 16.90 24.92 16.30
N LEU A 106 15.91 24.23 16.89
CA LEU A 106 15.72 22.79 16.69
C LEU A 106 15.29 22.50 15.24
N ILE A 107 14.39 23.30 14.69
CA ILE A 107 13.99 23.20 13.28
C ILE A 107 15.21 23.42 12.36
N SER A 108 16.03 24.43 12.64
CA SER A 108 17.24 24.70 11.86
C SER A 108 18.24 23.54 11.94
N LYS A 109 18.42 22.95 13.12
CA LYS A 109 19.23 21.73 13.30
C LYS A 109 18.69 20.56 12.48
N PHE A 110 17.39 20.30 12.55
CA PHE A 110 16.72 19.27 11.76
C PHE A 110 16.95 19.43 10.26
N LEU A 111 16.71 20.63 9.73
CA LEU A 111 16.93 20.94 8.32
C LEU A 111 18.40 20.81 7.94
N HIS A 112 19.32 21.21 8.83
CA HIS A 112 20.75 20.98 8.62
C HIS A 112 21.12 19.49 8.56
N GLY A 113 20.47 18.64 9.37
CA GLY A 113 20.58 17.19 9.27
C GLY A 113 20.17 16.68 7.89
N ILE A 114 19.00 17.12 7.38
CA ILE A 114 18.53 16.77 6.03
C ILE A 114 19.51 17.24 4.96
N GLU A 115 19.99 18.49 5.06
CA GLU A 115 20.99 19.07 4.16
C GLU A 115 22.26 18.19 4.13
N SER A 116 22.74 17.76 5.30
CA SER A 116 23.97 16.98 5.45
C SER A 116 23.84 15.57 4.88
N VAL A 117 22.73 14.87 5.17
CA VAL A 117 22.40 13.57 4.57
C VAL A 117 22.33 13.68 3.05
N THR A 118 21.67 14.72 2.55
CA THR A 118 21.49 14.93 1.10
C THR A 118 22.83 15.23 0.41
N LYS A 119 23.71 16.04 1.02
CA LYS A 119 25.06 16.30 0.50
C LYS A 119 25.91 15.04 0.46
N TYR A 120 25.83 14.22 1.51
CA TYR A 120 26.54 12.94 1.55
C TYR A 120 26.02 11.98 0.48
N ALA A 121 24.71 11.93 0.25
CA ALA A 121 24.13 11.10 -0.80
C ALA A 121 24.64 11.50 -2.19
N ILE A 122 24.72 12.80 -2.50
CA ILE A 122 25.23 13.28 -3.81
C ILE A 122 26.75 13.05 -3.96
N ASN A 123 27.49 13.21 -2.87
CA ASN A 123 28.94 13.09 -2.86
C ASN A 123 29.39 12.39 -1.56
N PRO A 124 29.50 11.05 -1.59
CA PRO A 124 29.90 10.28 -0.42
C PRO A 124 31.23 10.76 0.15
N GLN A 125 31.35 10.74 1.48
CA GLN A 125 32.54 11.23 2.21
C GLN A 125 32.79 12.75 2.13
N SER A 126 31.91 13.53 1.52
CA SER A 126 32.00 15.00 1.52
C SER A 126 31.90 15.62 2.93
N ILE A 127 31.22 14.93 3.85
CA ILE A 127 31.00 15.34 5.25
C ILE A 127 31.08 14.09 6.13
N ALA A 128 31.52 14.24 7.38
CA ALA A 128 31.43 13.17 8.38
C ALA A 128 29.97 13.05 8.86
N LEU A 129 29.36 11.89 8.64
CA LEU A 129 28.03 11.57 9.14
C LEU A 129 28.05 10.44 10.18
N PRO A 130 27.17 10.48 11.18
CA PRO A 130 26.84 9.35 12.04
C PRO A 130 26.42 8.12 11.21
N ALA A 131 26.75 6.91 11.67
CA ALA A 131 26.49 5.67 10.92
C ALA A 131 25.02 5.52 10.49
N ALA A 132 24.07 5.79 11.38
CA ALA A 132 22.64 5.69 11.06
C ALA A 132 22.20 6.64 9.92
N LEU A 133 22.85 7.80 9.80
CA LEU A 133 22.59 8.77 8.73
C LEU A 133 23.31 8.42 7.42
N VAL A 134 24.40 7.64 7.50
CA VAL A 134 25.08 7.09 6.31
C VAL A 134 24.19 6.07 5.62
N ASP A 135 23.52 5.19 6.36
CA ASP A 135 22.59 4.20 5.78
C ASP A 135 21.45 4.91 5.03
N LEU A 136 20.87 5.95 5.63
CA LEU A 136 19.84 6.77 4.99
C LEU A 136 20.36 7.48 3.72
N ALA A 137 21.57 8.03 3.77
CA ALA A 137 22.19 8.67 2.61
C ALA A 137 22.44 7.67 1.49
N ALA A 138 22.83 6.42 1.80
CA ALA A 138 23.05 5.37 0.81
C ALA A 138 21.75 4.97 0.08
N LEU A 139 20.60 4.98 0.78
CA LEU A 139 19.31 4.73 0.14
C LEU A 139 18.91 5.87 -0.82
N ILE A 140 19.15 7.13 -0.43
CA ILE A 140 18.87 8.30 -1.28
C ILE A 140 19.78 8.31 -2.51
N ASP A 141 21.07 8.05 -2.30
CA ASP A 141 22.06 7.90 -3.36
C ASP A 141 21.61 6.83 -4.35
N LYS A 142 21.14 5.68 -3.84
CA LYS A 142 20.69 4.58 -4.70
C LYS A 142 19.50 4.95 -5.60
N ILE A 143 18.56 5.74 -5.09
CA ILE A 143 17.44 6.27 -5.88
C ILE A 143 17.97 7.25 -6.92
N ALA A 144 18.88 8.14 -6.54
CA ALA A 144 19.47 9.15 -7.44
C ALA A 144 20.28 8.50 -8.58
N GLU A 145 21.08 7.47 -8.30
CA GLU A 145 21.84 6.70 -9.29
C GLU A 145 20.94 6.02 -10.33
N ASN A 146 19.73 5.62 -9.94
CA ASN A 146 18.75 4.92 -10.78
C ASN A 146 17.61 5.85 -11.24
N GLY A 147 17.86 7.16 -11.31
CA GLY A 147 16.83 8.16 -11.65
C GLY A 147 16.10 7.91 -12.97
N ASP A 148 16.72 7.20 -13.93
CA ASP A 148 16.13 6.80 -15.21
C ASP A 148 15.00 5.76 -15.08
N LYS A 149 14.91 5.06 -13.94
CA LYS A 149 13.88 4.06 -13.64
C LYS A 149 12.67 4.62 -12.89
N PHE A 150 12.71 5.89 -12.48
CA PHE A 150 11.64 6.55 -11.72
C PHE A 150 10.81 7.50 -12.58
N GLN A 151 9.53 7.66 -12.24
CA GLN A 151 8.61 8.55 -12.95
C GLN A 151 8.98 10.02 -12.74
N GLU A 152 9.38 10.37 -11.52
CA GLU A 152 9.79 11.72 -11.15
C GLU A 152 11.31 11.91 -11.31
N THR A 153 11.73 12.98 -11.97
CA THR A 153 13.16 13.33 -12.14
C THR A 153 13.81 13.78 -10.83
N ARG A 154 13.01 14.29 -9.91
CA ARG A 154 13.43 14.67 -8.55
C ARG A 154 12.60 13.90 -7.55
N ILE A 155 13.18 13.60 -6.40
CA ILE A 155 12.55 12.72 -5.42
C ILE A 155 11.49 13.50 -4.63
N PRO A 156 10.20 13.10 -4.66
CA PRO A 156 9.19 13.64 -3.76
C PRO A 156 9.63 13.55 -2.29
N CYS A 157 9.59 14.66 -1.57
CA CYS A 157 10.06 14.74 -0.19
C CYS A 157 9.02 15.37 0.72
N GLU A 158 8.71 14.71 1.84
CA GLU A 158 7.81 15.24 2.86
C GLU A 158 8.58 15.49 4.16
N VAL A 159 8.54 16.71 4.66
CA VAL A 159 9.31 17.13 5.83
C VAL A 159 8.38 17.66 6.91
N PHE A 160 8.40 17.02 8.07
CA PHE A 160 7.51 17.35 9.18
C PHE A 160 8.28 17.68 10.45
N TYR A 161 7.91 18.79 11.10
CA TYR A 161 8.28 19.08 12.48
C TYR A 161 7.04 18.96 13.35
N VAL A 162 6.98 17.89 14.15
CA VAL A 162 5.79 17.48 14.91
C VAL A 162 5.99 17.81 16.39
N THR A 163 5.05 18.55 16.96
CA THR A 163 5.04 18.93 18.37
C THR A 163 3.70 18.66 19.03
N THR A 164 3.58 18.98 20.32
CA THR A 164 2.30 19.01 21.02
C THR A 164 1.70 20.41 21.16
N SER A 165 2.19 21.38 20.38
CA SER A 165 1.69 22.76 20.39
C SER A 165 0.23 22.86 19.92
N GLY A 166 -0.48 23.87 20.43
CA GLY A 166 -1.84 24.22 19.99
C GLY A 166 -1.90 25.25 18.85
N HIS A 167 -0.76 25.75 18.37
CA HIS A 167 -0.69 26.61 17.19
C HIS A 167 0.06 25.91 16.04
N ASP A 168 0.04 26.52 14.84
CA ASP A 168 0.50 25.91 13.60
C ASP A 168 2.00 26.11 13.30
N GLY A 169 2.72 26.85 14.15
CA GLY A 169 4.15 27.13 13.98
C GLY A 169 4.49 28.05 12.80
N ALA A 170 3.53 28.80 12.24
CA ALA A 170 3.76 29.66 11.07
C ALA A 170 4.88 30.69 11.27
N ASP A 171 5.04 31.23 12.48
CA ASP A 171 6.10 32.22 12.77
C ASP A 171 7.49 31.58 12.75
N ALA A 172 7.63 30.38 13.34
CA ALA A 172 8.90 29.64 13.32
C ALA A 172 9.34 29.30 11.88
N ARG A 173 8.38 29.01 10.97
CA ARG A 173 8.68 28.77 9.55
C ARG A 173 9.15 30.01 8.80
N LYS A 174 8.85 31.21 9.29
CA LYS A 174 9.26 32.49 8.67
C LYS A 174 10.58 33.01 9.21
N GLU A 175 11.13 32.41 10.26
CA GLU A 175 12.43 32.80 10.77
C GLU A 175 13.53 32.60 9.72
N LEU A 176 14.44 33.58 9.64
CA LEU A 176 15.49 33.63 8.60
C LEU A 176 16.33 32.35 8.55
N GLN A 177 16.72 31.81 9.72
CA GLN A 177 17.51 30.58 9.80
C GLN A 177 16.80 29.36 9.19
N VAL A 178 15.46 29.31 9.28
CA VAL A 178 14.64 28.21 8.77
C VAL A 178 14.46 28.38 7.26
N THR A 179 14.13 29.58 6.80
CA THR A 179 13.96 29.85 5.37
C THR A 179 15.26 29.69 4.59
N GLU A 180 16.40 30.11 5.14
CA GLU A 180 17.72 29.89 4.54
C GLU A 180 18.08 28.40 4.49
N ALA A 181 17.75 27.62 5.53
CA ALA A 181 18.00 26.18 5.51
C ALA A 181 17.16 25.45 4.46
N VAL A 182 15.87 25.80 4.34
CA VAL A 182 15.00 25.31 3.25
C VAL A 182 15.55 25.70 1.87
N HIS A 183 16.07 26.92 1.71
CA HIS A 183 16.68 27.36 0.46
C HIS A 183 17.91 26.52 0.09
N ARG A 184 18.84 26.31 1.04
CA ARG A 184 20.04 25.50 0.81
C ARG A 184 19.71 24.07 0.39
N ILE A 185 18.67 23.46 0.96
CA ILE A 185 18.24 22.11 0.55
C ILE A 185 17.66 22.12 -0.86
N ASN A 186 16.84 23.11 -1.22
CA ASN A 186 16.32 23.25 -2.58
C ASN A 186 17.44 23.42 -3.62
N GLU A 187 18.48 24.18 -3.30
CA GLU A 187 19.64 24.39 -4.18
C GLU A 187 20.41 23.12 -4.51
N LEU A 188 20.33 22.06 -3.69
CA LEU A 188 20.94 20.76 -3.98
C LEU A 188 20.26 20.04 -5.17
N GLY A 189 19.01 20.40 -5.50
CA GLY A 189 18.30 19.88 -6.67
C GLY A 189 17.88 18.41 -6.61
N VAL A 190 18.02 17.75 -5.45
CA VAL A 190 17.67 16.32 -5.26
C VAL A 190 16.15 16.11 -5.14
N TYR A 191 15.48 16.99 -4.40
CA TYR A 191 14.06 16.84 -4.08
C TYR A 191 13.14 17.65 -5.00
N SER A 192 11.91 17.17 -5.15
CA SER A 192 10.88 17.86 -5.93
C SER A 192 10.53 19.23 -5.35
N GLU A 193 10.26 20.19 -6.23
CA GLU A 193 9.84 21.53 -5.84
C GLU A 193 8.30 21.64 -5.77
N PRO A 194 7.76 22.38 -4.78
CA PRO A 194 8.49 23.04 -3.70
C PRO A 194 8.90 22.07 -2.56
N PHE A 195 10.13 22.19 -2.06
CA PHE A 195 10.51 21.59 -0.77
C PHE A 195 9.93 22.45 0.36
N GLU A 196 8.98 21.89 1.11
CA GLU A 196 8.27 22.60 2.18
C GLU A 196 8.43 21.89 3.53
N LEU A 197 8.80 22.67 4.55
CA LEU A 197 8.68 22.27 5.94
C LEU A 197 7.24 22.44 6.44
N LYS A 198 6.63 21.34 6.89
CA LYS A 198 5.31 21.34 7.54
C LYS A 198 5.46 21.27 9.06
N THR A 199 4.89 22.24 9.76
CA THR A 199 4.87 22.30 11.23
C THR A 199 3.53 21.82 11.75
N HIS A 200 3.53 20.74 12.53
CA HIS A 200 2.31 20.07 12.98
C HIS A 200 2.22 20.06 14.52
N GLY A 201 1.10 20.56 15.04
CA GLY A 201 0.77 20.54 16.47
C GLY A 201 -0.11 19.35 16.85
N HIS A 202 -0.73 19.41 18.04
CA HIS A 202 -1.55 18.32 18.56
C HIS A 202 -2.79 18.02 17.69
N ASP A 203 -3.36 19.03 17.04
CA ASP A 203 -4.55 18.85 16.17
C ASP A 203 -4.19 18.16 14.86
N ALA A 204 -3.07 18.51 14.25
CA ALA A 204 -2.55 17.83 13.06
C ALA A 204 -2.16 16.37 13.38
N LEU A 205 -1.52 16.12 14.53
CA LEU A 205 -1.24 14.77 15.00
C LEU A 205 -2.52 13.96 15.25
N ALA A 206 -3.57 14.59 15.81
CA ALA A 206 -4.87 13.96 15.98
C ALA A 206 -5.57 13.70 14.63
N ALA A 207 -5.37 14.56 13.63
CA ALA A 207 -5.85 14.32 12.27
C ALA A 207 -5.15 13.12 11.63
N LYS A 208 -3.83 13.00 11.77
CA LYS A 208 -3.07 11.82 11.31
C LYS A 208 -3.54 10.51 11.95
N LEU A 209 -3.83 10.52 13.24
CA LEU A 209 -4.44 9.36 13.91
C LEU A 209 -5.79 8.98 13.28
N LYS A 210 -6.62 9.97 12.90
CA LYS A 210 -7.90 9.72 12.25
C LYS A 210 -7.75 9.21 10.82
N GLU A 211 -6.70 9.64 10.10
CA GLU A 211 -6.37 9.13 8.75
C GLU A 211 -6.09 7.63 8.75
N ARG A 212 -5.65 7.04 9.88
CA ARG A 212 -5.51 5.57 10.03
C ARG A 212 -6.81 4.83 9.79
N HIS A 213 -7.95 5.48 10.01
CA HIS A 213 -9.26 4.92 9.74
C HIS A 213 -9.71 5.13 8.30
N GLY A 214 -8.90 5.76 7.44
CA GLY A 214 -9.25 6.24 6.09
C GLY A 214 -9.67 7.73 6.08
N PRO A 215 -9.96 8.32 4.91
CA PRO A 215 -10.30 9.73 4.80
C PRO A 215 -11.56 10.07 5.59
N GLN A 216 -11.60 11.27 6.19
CA GLN A 216 -12.64 11.64 7.15
C GLN A 216 -13.50 12.80 6.66
N ASN A 217 -14.81 12.68 6.92
CA ASN A 217 -15.80 13.73 6.72
C ASN A 217 -15.78 14.34 5.30
N ILE A 218 -15.53 13.51 4.30
CA ILE A 218 -15.50 13.96 2.91
C ILE A 218 -16.93 14.19 2.46
N ARG A 219 -17.20 15.40 1.98
CA ARG A 219 -18.52 15.80 1.50
C ARG A 219 -18.66 15.52 0.00
N PHE A 220 -19.76 14.90 -0.40
CA PHE A 220 -20.14 14.71 -1.80
C PHE A 220 -21.65 14.74 -1.97
N GLU A 221 -22.11 14.96 -3.20
CA GLU A 221 -23.54 14.94 -3.55
C GLU A 221 -23.87 13.68 -4.34
N PHE A 222 -24.88 12.93 -3.90
CA PHE A 222 -25.26 11.64 -4.49
C PHE A 222 -26.71 11.64 -4.95
N THR A 223 -27.02 12.49 -5.94
CA THR A 223 -28.40 12.74 -6.42
C THR A 223 -29.05 11.52 -7.08
N LYS A 224 -28.33 10.81 -7.95
CA LYS A 224 -28.85 9.64 -8.70
C LYS A 224 -28.57 8.33 -7.98
N ARG A 225 -29.24 8.08 -6.85
CA ARG A 225 -29.02 6.87 -6.02
C ARG A 225 -30.29 6.09 -5.73
N GLN A 226 -30.11 4.82 -5.44
CA GLN A 226 -31.10 3.92 -4.87
C GLN A 226 -30.55 3.32 -3.57
N THR A 227 -31.38 3.29 -2.53
CA THR A 227 -31.04 2.67 -1.25
C THR A 227 -31.07 1.15 -1.39
N ILE A 228 -30.01 0.49 -0.91
CA ILE A 228 -29.99 -0.96 -0.69
C ILE A 228 -30.46 -1.20 0.76
N PRO A 229 -31.40 -2.13 0.99
CA PRO A 229 -31.88 -2.42 2.34
C PRO A 229 -30.73 -2.71 3.32
N ALA A 230 -30.75 -2.01 4.45
CA ALA A 230 -29.82 -2.25 5.54
C ALA A 230 -30.02 -3.67 6.11
N THR A 231 -28.94 -4.23 6.64
CA THR A 231 -28.98 -5.47 7.42
C THR A 231 -28.46 -5.16 8.82
N GLU A 232 -28.60 -6.07 9.77
CA GLU A 232 -28.16 -5.86 11.16
C GLU A 232 -26.71 -5.37 11.28
N ARG A 233 -25.85 -5.76 10.32
CA ARG A 233 -24.43 -5.40 10.30
C ARG A 233 -24.04 -4.43 9.18
N VAL A 234 -25.00 -3.87 8.44
CA VAL A 234 -24.78 -2.85 7.40
C VAL A 234 -25.66 -1.66 7.72
N SER A 235 -25.03 -0.57 8.17
CA SER A 235 -25.72 0.63 8.64
C SER A 235 -26.48 1.32 7.50
N GLU A 236 -25.80 1.54 6.37
CA GLU A 236 -26.38 2.19 5.18
C GLU A 236 -25.71 1.64 3.92
N ALA A 237 -26.47 1.48 2.84
CA ALA A 237 -25.90 1.12 1.55
C ALA A 237 -26.69 1.76 0.40
N TYR A 238 -25.96 2.16 -0.65
CA TYR A 238 -26.52 2.83 -1.81
C TYR A 238 -25.85 2.32 -3.09
N ILE A 239 -26.60 2.31 -4.18
CA ILE A 239 -26.09 2.12 -5.54
C ILE A 239 -26.64 3.20 -6.45
N GLY A 240 -25.83 3.73 -7.36
CA GLY A 240 -26.25 4.84 -8.19
C GLY A 240 -25.17 5.36 -9.12
N LEU A 241 -25.34 6.60 -9.58
CA LEU A 241 -24.39 7.33 -10.40
C LEU A 241 -23.90 8.59 -9.67
N LEU A 242 -22.58 8.79 -9.62
CA LEU A 242 -21.96 10.07 -9.25
C LEU A 242 -21.52 10.81 -10.51
N SER A 243 -21.56 12.14 -10.48
CA SER A 243 -20.85 12.91 -11.51
C SER A 243 -19.34 12.74 -11.33
N GLY A 244 -18.57 12.95 -12.39
CA GLY A 244 -17.10 12.96 -12.35
C GLY A 244 -16.58 13.95 -11.30
N THR A 245 -17.22 15.12 -11.20
CA THR A 245 -16.92 16.15 -10.19
C THR A 245 -17.08 15.65 -8.76
N GLU A 246 -18.18 14.95 -8.44
CA GLU A 246 -18.41 14.41 -7.10
C GLU A 246 -17.52 13.21 -6.80
N ALA A 247 -17.22 12.38 -7.80
CA ALA A 247 -16.27 11.28 -7.66
C ALA A 247 -14.87 11.79 -7.33
N LEU A 248 -14.39 12.88 -7.96
CA LEU A 248 -13.06 13.43 -7.65
C LEU A 248 -12.91 13.85 -6.19
N LYS A 249 -13.96 14.37 -5.54
CA LYS A 249 -13.88 14.73 -4.10
C LYS A 249 -13.52 13.52 -3.22
N LEU A 250 -13.99 12.33 -3.62
CA LEU A 250 -13.71 11.05 -2.97
C LEU A 250 -12.34 10.47 -3.37
N LEU A 251 -11.80 10.84 -4.53
CA LEU A 251 -10.56 10.28 -5.04
C LEU A 251 -9.33 11.12 -4.72
N THR A 252 -9.45 12.45 -4.71
CA THR A 252 -8.29 13.36 -4.64
C THR A 252 -8.23 14.16 -3.36
N ASP A 253 -7.02 14.46 -2.90
CA ASP A 253 -6.75 15.38 -1.80
C ASP A 253 -6.75 16.85 -2.25
N GLU A 254 -6.30 17.76 -1.38
CA GLU A 254 -6.25 19.20 -1.64
C GLU A 254 -5.21 19.58 -2.71
N THR A 255 -4.23 18.72 -2.98
CA THR A 255 -3.22 18.90 -4.04
C THR A 255 -3.70 18.41 -5.40
N GLY A 256 -4.84 17.70 -5.44
CA GLY A 256 -5.37 17.04 -6.64
C GLY A 256 -4.74 15.67 -6.92
N ALA A 257 -3.83 15.19 -6.06
CA ALA A 257 -3.32 13.83 -6.10
C ALA A 257 -4.32 12.84 -5.52
N ILE A 258 -4.21 11.55 -5.88
CA ILE A 258 -5.02 10.49 -5.28
C ILE A 258 -4.80 10.47 -3.76
N ARG A 259 -5.90 10.43 -3.00
CA ARG A 259 -5.83 10.36 -1.53
C ARG A 259 -5.06 9.10 -1.11
N PRO A 260 -3.99 9.24 -0.30
CA PRO A 260 -3.24 8.09 0.19
C PRO A 260 -4.13 7.10 0.94
N GLY A 261 -3.87 5.81 0.75
CA GLY A 261 -4.50 4.72 1.51
C GLY A 261 -5.95 4.42 1.17
N ILE A 262 -6.60 5.09 0.19
CA ILE A 262 -8.00 4.77 -0.17
C ILE A 262 -8.15 3.46 -0.96
N PHE A 263 -7.05 2.80 -1.34
CA PHE A 263 -7.04 1.56 -2.12
C PHE A 263 -6.37 0.40 -1.37
N ASP A 264 -6.11 0.52 -0.06
CA ASP A 264 -5.34 -0.49 0.68
C ASP A 264 -5.99 -1.87 0.68
N ASP A 265 -7.33 -1.91 0.63
CA ASP A 265 -8.15 -3.13 0.54
C ASP A 265 -8.46 -3.57 -0.90
N ASN A 266 -7.89 -2.90 -1.91
CA ASN A 266 -8.08 -3.20 -3.33
C ASN A 266 -6.92 -4.05 -3.88
N VAL A 267 -7.20 -5.28 -4.30
CA VAL A 267 -6.17 -6.16 -4.90
C VAL A 267 -5.87 -5.86 -6.38
N ARG A 268 -6.52 -4.84 -6.97
CA ARG A 268 -6.30 -4.39 -8.36
C ARG A 268 -5.70 -2.99 -8.40
N LEU A 269 -4.43 -2.88 -8.04
CA LEU A 269 -3.66 -1.66 -8.21
C LEU A 269 -3.35 -1.42 -9.70
N ASP A 270 -3.16 -0.15 -10.06
CA ASP A 270 -2.97 0.31 -11.43
C ASP A 270 -1.77 -0.38 -12.09
N LEU A 271 -2.01 -1.17 -13.15
CA LEU A 271 -0.99 -1.92 -13.90
C LEU A 271 -0.26 -1.03 -14.95
N GLY A 272 -0.24 0.28 -14.73
CA GLY A 272 0.40 1.26 -15.62
C GLY A 272 -0.42 1.68 -16.85
N ALA A 273 -0.01 2.78 -17.49
CA ALA A 273 -0.75 3.45 -18.58
C ALA A 273 -1.03 2.56 -19.81
N HIS A 274 -0.23 1.51 -20.01
CA HIS A 274 -0.26 0.66 -21.21
C HIS A 274 -1.08 -0.63 -21.06
N ASN A 275 -1.77 -0.82 -19.94
CA ASN A 275 -2.71 -1.94 -19.83
C ASN A 275 -3.92 -1.71 -20.76
N THR A 276 -4.29 -2.76 -21.51
CA THR A 276 -5.49 -2.84 -22.36
C THR A 276 -6.77 -2.31 -21.71
N VAL A 277 -6.97 -2.52 -20.39
CA VAL A 277 -8.13 -2.01 -19.66
C VAL A 277 -8.06 -0.49 -19.49
N ASN A 278 -6.91 0.02 -19.06
CA ASN A 278 -6.69 1.46 -18.88
C ASN A 278 -6.91 2.21 -20.19
N MET A 279 -6.37 1.70 -21.31
CA MET A 279 -6.57 2.30 -22.63
C MET A 279 -8.05 2.38 -23.04
N ARG A 280 -8.87 1.37 -22.68
CA ARG A 280 -10.32 1.40 -22.96
C ARG A 280 -11.04 2.46 -22.14
N ILE A 281 -10.69 2.59 -20.86
CA ILE A 281 -11.24 3.60 -19.96
C ILE A 281 -10.88 5.00 -20.49
N THR A 282 -9.59 5.25 -20.77
CA THR A 282 -9.11 6.53 -21.32
C THR A 282 -9.78 6.87 -22.64
N ARG A 283 -9.88 5.90 -23.56
CA ARG A 283 -10.59 6.08 -24.84
C ARG A 283 -12.03 6.53 -24.62
N THR A 284 -12.75 5.90 -23.70
CA THR A 284 -14.14 6.27 -23.40
C THR A 284 -14.20 7.71 -22.87
N LEU A 285 -13.33 8.07 -21.92
CA LEU A 285 -13.27 9.42 -21.33
C LEU A 285 -12.94 10.52 -22.37
N GLU A 286 -12.04 10.24 -23.30
CA GLU A 286 -11.58 11.21 -24.30
C GLU A 286 -12.47 11.28 -25.55
N SER A 287 -13.25 10.24 -25.83
CA SER A 287 -14.14 10.20 -27.01
C SER A 287 -15.47 10.95 -26.79
N GLU A 288 -16.27 11.03 -27.86
CA GLU A 288 -17.67 11.47 -27.81
C GLU A 288 -18.58 10.43 -27.15
N GLU A 289 -18.14 9.16 -27.04
CA GLU A 289 -18.87 8.07 -26.38
C GLU A 289 -18.84 8.17 -24.84
N ARG A 290 -18.38 9.29 -24.26
CA ARG A 290 -18.27 9.48 -22.81
C ARG A 290 -19.60 9.28 -22.08
N GLU A 291 -20.71 9.63 -22.71
CA GLU A 291 -22.05 9.37 -22.16
C GLU A 291 -22.31 7.88 -21.89
N GLN A 292 -21.59 6.99 -22.58
CA GLN A 292 -21.68 5.55 -22.42
C GLN A 292 -20.81 5.01 -21.29
N PHE A 293 -20.02 5.87 -20.61
CA PHE A 293 -19.10 5.46 -19.56
C PHE A 293 -19.75 4.59 -18.48
N PRO A 294 -20.97 4.87 -17.97
CA PRO A 294 -21.65 4.02 -17.00
C PRO A 294 -21.90 2.58 -17.45
N PHE A 295 -21.97 2.35 -18.76
CA PHE A 295 -22.30 1.05 -19.34
C PHE A 295 -21.05 0.29 -19.80
N LEU A 296 -20.00 1.02 -20.18
CA LEU A 296 -18.78 0.45 -20.74
C LEU A 296 -17.69 0.18 -19.70
N ASN A 297 -17.73 0.86 -18.56
CA ASN A 297 -16.67 0.82 -17.56
C ASN A 297 -17.19 0.36 -16.20
N ASN A 298 -16.33 -0.35 -15.48
CA ASN A 298 -16.60 -0.68 -14.08
C ASN A 298 -16.58 0.61 -13.25
N GLY A 299 -17.57 0.73 -12.38
CA GLY A 299 -17.71 1.82 -11.45
C GLY A 299 -16.79 1.72 -10.23
N LEU A 300 -17.17 2.42 -9.17
CA LEU A 300 -16.50 2.39 -7.88
C LEU A 300 -17.33 1.59 -6.88
N THR A 301 -16.68 0.71 -6.12
CA THR A 301 -17.29 0.16 -4.90
C THR A 301 -16.53 0.68 -3.70
N ILE A 302 -17.23 1.40 -2.84
CA ILE A 302 -16.69 2.10 -1.69
C ILE A 302 -17.27 1.46 -0.43
N ILE A 303 -16.41 1.02 0.48
CA ILE A 303 -16.78 0.62 1.83
C ILE A 303 -16.38 1.72 2.80
N ALA A 304 -17.18 2.00 3.82
CA ALA A 304 -16.93 3.08 4.78
C ALA A 304 -17.25 2.65 6.21
N SER A 305 -16.54 3.22 7.18
CA SER A 305 -16.88 3.07 8.59
C SER A 305 -18.08 3.94 8.99
N SER A 306 -18.29 5.06 8.28
CA SER A 306 -19.44 5.93 8.51
C SER A 306 -19.86 6.63 7.22
N LEU A 307 -21.17 6.66 7.01
CA LEU A 307 -21.85 7.45 5.99
C LEU A 307 -22.98 8.17 6.70
N ARG A 308 -23.18 9.45 6.37
CA ARG A 308 -24.23 10.29 6.94
C ARG A 308 -24.78 11.19 5.84
N GLY A 309 -26.07 11.14 5.59
CA GLY A 309 -26.72 11.91 4.53
C GLY A 309 -27.87 12.79 5.02
N ALA A 310 -28.05 13.95 4.39
CA ALA A 310 -29.26 14.77 4.49
C ALA A 310 -29.67 15.22 3.08
N GLY A 311 -30.81 14.72 2.60
CA GLY A 311 -31.20 14.88 1.20
C GLY A 311 -30.18 14.21 0.28
N ASP A 312 -29.62 14.95 -0.67
CA ASP A 312 -28.61 14.45 -1.61
C ASP A 312 -27.17 14.69 -1.14
N LYS A 313 -26.98 15.36 -0.01
CA LYS A 313 -25.65 15.71 0.52
C LYS A 313 -25.20 14.64 1.52
N PHE A 314 -24.04 14.04 1.26
CA PHE A 314 -23.46 12.99 2.06
C PHE A 314 -22.10 13.40 2.63
N PHE A 315 -21.82 12.87 3.81
CA PHE A 315 -20.52 12.89 4.45
C PHE A 315 -20.07 11.45 4.66
N ILE A 316 -18.89 11.11 4.14
CA ILE A 316 -18.30 9.78 4.25
C ILE A 316 -17.00 9.85 5.03
N SER A 317 -16.81 8.86 5.90
CA SER A 317 -15.68 8.76 6.80
C SER A 317 -15.15 7.33 6.80
N GLY A 318 -13.83 7.24 6.91
CA GLY A 318 -13.09 6.00 7.00
C GLY A 318 -13.38 5.02 5.88
N TYR A 319 -13.24 5.48 4.63
CA TYR A 319 -13.59 4.69 3.47
C TYR A 319 -12.39 4.14 2.70
N GLN A 320 -12.66 3.05 1.98
CA GLN A 320 -11.77 2.34 1.08
C GLN A 320 -12.52 2.04 -0.22
N ILE A 321 -11.83 2.09 -1.34
CA ILE A 321 -12.33 1.77 -2.66
C ILE A 321 -11.87 0.35 -2.99
N VAL A 322 -12.77 -0.61 -2.80
CA VAL A 322 -12.51 -2.05 -2.98
C VAL A 322 -12.80 -2.52 -4.40
N ASN A 323 -13.29 -1.64 -5.28
CA ASN A 323 -13.37 -1.87 -6.72
C ASN A 323 -13.25 -0.56 -7.48
N GLY A 324 -12.60 -0.61 -8.64
CA GLY A 324 -12.45 0.55 -9.52
C GLY A 324 -11.11 1.26 -9.44
N GLY A 325 -10.05 0.60 -8.95
CA GLY A 325 -8.69 1.18 -8.89
C GLY A 325 -8.25 1.80 -10.23
N GLN A 326 -8.34 1.04 -11.33
CA GLN A 326 -8.05 1.52 -12.69
C GLN A 326 -8.96 2.68 -13.11
N THR A 327 -10.28 2.56 -12.91
CA THR A 327 -11.27 3.61 -13.19
C THR A 327 -10.91 4.91 -12.48
N SER A 328 -10.57 4.84 -11.19
CA SER A 328 -10.17 5.98 -10.38
C SER A 328 -8.90 6.65 -10.89
N HIS A 329 -7.84 5.88 -11.19
CA HIS A 329 -6.57 6.43 -11.67
C HIS A 329 -6.73 7.11 -13.03
N GLN A 330 -7.47 6.49 -13.96
CA GLN A 330 -7.73 7.10 -15.27
C GLN A 330 -8.63 8.33 -15.15
N LEU A 331 -9.60 8.35 -14.24
CA LEU A 331 -10.44 9.52 -14.00
C LEU A 331 -9.62 10.70 -13.47
N VAL A 332 -8.77 10.49 -12.46
CA VAL A 332 -7.92 11.55 -11.89
C VAL A 332 -6.94 12.07 -12.94
N ARG A 333 -6.30 11.19 -13.72
CA ARG A 333 -5.42 11.58 -14.83
C ARG A 333 -6.15 12.40 -15.87
N TRP A 334 -7.33 11.96 -16.30
CA TRP A 334 -8.14 12.68 -17.29
C TRP A 334 -8.61 14.04 -16.77
N ALA A 335 -9.01 14.12 -15.50
CA ALA A 335 -9.37 15.37 -14.84
C ALA A 335 -8.22 16.39 -14.82
N ALA A 336 -6.98 15.92 -14.68
CA ALA A 336 -5.79 16.76 -14.73
C ALA A 336 -5.41 17.21 -16.15
N SER A 337 -6.02 16.66 -17.20
CA SER A 337 -5.71 17.00 -18.59
C SER A 337 -6.08 18.44 -18.93
N ARG A 338 -5.33 19.04 -19.87
CA ARG A 338 -5.59 20.41 -20.36
C ARG A 338 -7.03 20.60 -20.83
N ARG A 339 -7.58 19.61 -21.54
CA ARG A 339 -8.94 19.64 -22.09
C ARG A 339 -10.00 19.79 -21.00
N VAL A 340 -9.85 19.07 -19.89
CA VAL A 340 -10.81 19.13 -18.78
C VAL A 340 -10.61 20.40 -17.95
N ARG A 341 -9.37 20.86 -17.77
CA ARG A 341 -9.09 22.15 -17.11
C ARG A 341 -9.70 23.33 -17.86
N GLU A 342 -9.67 23.31 -19.20
CA GLU A 342 -10.27 24.34 -20.05
C GLU A 342 -11.80 24.22 -20.16
N ASN A 343 -12.37 23.03 -19.91
CA ASN A 343 -13.81 22.79 -19.90
C ASN A 343 -14.24 21.85 -18.76
N PRO A 344 -14.41 22.38 -17.53
CA PRO A 344 -14.76 21.57 -16.36
C PRO A 344 -16.13 20.88 -16.43
N GLU A 345 -17.06 21.36 -17.26
CA GLU A 345 -18.38 20.75 -17.45
C GLU A 345 -18.30 19.31 -17.96
N LEU A 346 -17.21 18.95 -18.65
CA LEU A 346 -16.96 17.57 -19.09
C LEU A 346 -16.95 16.57 -17.92
N LEU A 347 -16.52 16.98 -16.72
CA LEU A 347 -16.56 16.17 -15.50
C LEU A 347 -17.95 16.15 -14.88
N SER A 348 -18.66 17.28 -14.90
CA SER A 348 -20.03 17.38 -14.38
C SER A 348 -20.99 16.47 -15.16
N ASP A 349 -20.80 16.36 -16.47
CA ASP A 349 -21.64 15.55 -17.36
C ASP A 349 -21.27 14.06 -17.37
N LEU A 350 -20.07 13.70 -16.90
CA LEU A 350 -19.63 12.31 -16.80
C LEU A 350 -20.35 11.63 -15.64
N TRP A 351 -21.07 10.54 -15.92
CA TRP A 351 -21.67 9.69 -14.89
C TRP A 351 -20.81 8.47 -14.61
N ILE A 352 -20.63 8.13 -13.34
CA ILE A 352 -19.81 7.01 -12.87
C ILE A 352 -20.69 6.12 -11.98
N PRO A 353 -20.82 4.82 -12.27
CA PRO A 353 -21.51 3.89 -11.39
C PRO A 353 -20.80 3.79 -10.05
N VAL A 354 -21.54 3.91 -8.96
CA VAL A 354 -20.99 3.82 -7.61
C VAL A 354 -21.89 2.98 -6.71
N LYS A 355 -21.26 2.08 -5.96
CA LYS A 355 -21.86 1.38 -4.83
C LYS A 355 -21.14 1.82 -3.56
N VAL A 356 -21.89 2.35 -2.59
CA VAL A 356 -21.35 2.74 -1.27
C VAL A 356 -21.97 1.84 -0.22
N VAL A 357 -21.15 1.23 0.64
CA VAL A 357 -21.59 0.39 1.75
C VAL A 357 -20.95 0.90 3.04
N SER A 358 -21.76 1.26 4.02
CA SER A 358 -21.34 1.73 5.34
C SER A 358 -21.62 0.65 6.39
N SER A 359 -20.62 0.35 7.19
CA SER A 359 -20.76 -0.54 8.35
C SER A 359 -19.76 -0.16 9.42
N GLU A 360 -20.20 -0.11 10.68
CA GLU A 360 -19.32 0.04 11.84
C GLU A 360 -18.53 -1.27 12.12
N ASP A 361 -19.07 -2.42 11.69
CA ASP A 361 -18.46 -3.75 11.84
C ASP A 361 -17.32 -3.95 10.82
N ALA A 362 -16.09 -4.03 11.33
CA ALA A 362 -14.90 -4.26 10.52
C ALA A 362 -14.97 -5.57 9.73
N SER A 363 -15.54 -6.63 10.30
CA SER A 363 -15.62 -7.95 9.64
C SER A 363 -16.51 -7.91 8.39
N VAL A 364 -17.57 -7.11 8.41
CA VAL A 364 -18.44 -6.90 7.24
C VAL A 364 -17.72 -6.10 6.17
N ARG A 365 -17.02 -5.02 6.54
CA ARG A 365 -16.22 -4.23 5.60
C ARG A 365 -15.18 -5.12 4.90
N THR A 366 -14.45 -5.94 5.66
CA THR A 366 -13.50 -6.92 5.11
C THR A 366 -14.17 -7.96 4.22
N SER A 367 -15.33 -8.49 4.62
CA SER A 367 -16.06 -9.48 3.82
C SER A 367 -16.55 -8.91 2.49
N VAL A 368 -17.04 -7.67 2.49
CA VAL A 368 -17.45 -6.96 1.28
C VAL A 368 -16.23 -6.69 0.40
N ALA A 369 -15.11 -6.23 0.96
CA ALA A 369 -13.86 -6.04 0.23
C ALA A 369 -13.43 -7.33 -0.48
N ILE A 370 -13.36 -8.44 0.26
CA ILE A 370 -13.01 -9.75 -0.28
C ILE A 370 -14.00 -10.17 -1.36
N ALA A 371 -15.31 -10.14 -1.09
CA ALA A 371 -16.33 -10.58 -2.04
C ALA A 371 -16.28 -9.76 -3.34
N THR A 372 -16.13 -8.44 -3.24
CA THR A 372 -16.05 -7.54 -4.39
C THR A 372 -14.76 -7.74 -5.19
N ASN A 373 -13.64 -8.01 -4.52
CA ASN A 373 -12.38 -8.39 -5.16
C ASN A 373 -12.48 -9.75 -5.89
N LEU A 374 -13.25 -10.70 -5.35
CA LEU A 374 -13.44 -12.06 -5.89
C LEU A 374 -14.48 -12.17 -7.02
N GLN A 375 -15.45 -11.25 -7.09
CA GLN A 375 -16.61 -11.34 -7.99
C GLN A 375 -16.34 -11.07 -9.49
N THR A 376 -15.14 -10.65 -9.88
CA THR A 376 -14.77 -10.50 -11.30
C THR A 376 -13.72 -11.54 -11.66
N ALA A 377 -13.95 -12.29 -12.75
CA ALA A 377 -13.20 -13.49 -13.14
C ALA A 377 -11.71 -13.43 -12.80
N ILE A 378 -11.36 -14.17 -11.77
CA ILE A 378 -10.00 -14.44 -11.32
C ILE A 378 -9.53 -15.68 -12.09
N GLY A 379 -8.26 -15.71 -12.51
CA GLY A 379 -7.67 -16.93 -13.05
C GLY A 379 -7.75 -18.06 -12.01
N SER A 380 -7.87 -19.32 -12.44
CA SER A 380 -8.06 -20.47 -11.52
C SER A 380 -6.98 -20.60 -10.43
N THR A 381 -5.80 -20.00 -10.63
CA THR A 381 -4.70 -19.91 -9.67
C THR A 381 -4.99 -18.99 -8.48
N ASP A 382 -5.62 -17.82 -8.67
CA ASP A 382 -5.84 -16.89 -7.54
C ASP A 382 -7.13 -17.21 -6.74
N ILE A 383 -8.00 -18.06 -7.29
CA ILE A 383 -9.14 -18.65 -6.57
C ILE A 383 -8.64 -19.56 -5.44
N GLN A 384 -7.66 -20.44 -5.72
CA GLN A 384 -7.10 -21.32 -4.69
C GLN A 384 -6.25 -20.57 -3.67
N ALA A 385 -5.53 -19.55 -4.14
CA ALA A 385 -4.88 -18.59 -3.25
C ALA A 385 -5.90 -18.02 -2.27
N SER A 386 -7.10 -17.61 -2.68
CA SER A 386 -8.08 -16.98 -1.77
C SER A 386 -8.71 -17.89 -0.68
N SER A 387 -8.49 -19.21 -0.71
CA SER A 387 -9.15 -20.16 0.21
C SER A 387 -8.67 -20.05 1.66
N GLN A 388 -9.54 -20.35 2.63
CA GLN A 388 -9.19 -20.36 4.07
C GLN A 388 -8.07 -21.35 4.36
N THR A 389 -8.12 -22.54 3.75
CA THR A 389 -7.05 -23.54 3.86
C THR A 389 -5.70 -23.00 3.40
N ALA A 390 -5.67 -22.20 2.33
CA ALA A 390 -4.41 -21.61 1.88
C ALA A 390 -3.89 -20.52 2.83
N LYS A 391 -4.79 -19.78 3.51
CA LYS A 391 -4.42 -18.83 4.56
C LYS A 391 -3.87 -19.54 5.80
N ASP A 392 -4.53 -20.61 6.24
CA ASP A 392 -4.12 -21.40 7.41
C ASP A 392 -2.73 -22.04 7.18
N VAL A 393 -2.45 -22.47 5.94
CA VAL A 393 -1.14 -23.02 5.55
C VAL A 393 -0.07 -21.93 5.48
N GLU A 394 -0.39 -20.75 4.95
CA GLU A 394 0.51 -19.58 4.89
C GLU A 394 0.89 -19.11 6.31
N GLU A 395 -0.10 -19.03 7.20
CA GLU A 395 0.09 -18.69 8.61
C GLU A 395 0.96 -19.74 9.34
N TYR A 396 0.67 -21.02 9.14
CA TYR A 396 1.48 -22.12 9.70
C TYR A 396 2.95 -22.02 9.30
N PHE A 397 3.24 -21.83 8.01
CA PHE A 397 4.61 -21.73 7.51
C PHE A 397 5.31 -20.44 7.94
N THR A 398 4.57 -19.35 8.15
CA THR A 398 5.10 -18.09 8.69
C THR A 398 5.64 -18.27 10.12
N GLN A 399 5.02 -19.15 10.92
CA GLN A 399 5.42 -19.42 12.30
C GLN A 399 6.63 -20.35 12.47
N THR A 400 7.19 -20.90 11.38
CA THR A 400 8.28 -21.90 11.43
C THR A 400 9.69 -21.32 11.62
N GLY A 401 9.82 -20.01 11.91
CA GLY A 401 11.10 -19.35 12.18
C GLY A 401 11.94 -19.10 10.92
N ALA A 402 13.18 -18.62 11.11
CA ALA A 402 14.08 -18.15 10.05
C ALA A 402 14.63 -19.25 9.10
N ASP A 403 14.55 -20.53 9.51
CA ASP A 403 14.97 -21.67 8.70
C ASP A 403 13.81 -22.47 8.09
N GLY A 404 12.57 -22.05 8.33
CA GLY A 404 11.37 -22.76 7.90
C GLY A 404 11.12 -22.74 6.38
N LEU A 405 10.13 -23.51 5.93
CA LEU A 405 9.57 -23.33 4.59
C LEU A 405 8.63 -22.12 4.59
N ARG A 406 8.44 -21.48 3.45
CA ARG A 406 7.41 -20.47 3.24
C ARG A 406 6.43 -20.93 2.18
N TYR A 407 5.15 -20.87 2.50
CA TYR A 407 4.11 -21.02 1.52
C TYR A 407 3.57 -19.64 1.18
N LEU A 408 3.79 -19.21 -0.06
CA LEU A 408 3.21 -17.99 -0.58
C LEU A 408 1.92 -18.30 -1.30
N ARG A 409 0.83 -17.87 -0.68
CA ARG A 409 -0.49 -18.02 -1.27
C ARG A 409 -0.65 -17.17 -2.53
N GLN A 410 -0.03 -16.00 -2.57
CA GLN A 410 0.00 -15.09 -3.72
C GLN A 410 1.45 -14.86 -4.15
N VAL A 411 1.70 -14.86 -5.47
CA VAL A 411 2.98 -14.39 -6.00
C VAL A 411 2.93 -12.87 -5.95
N GLN A 412 3.45 -12.29 -4.87
CA GLN A 412 3.88 -10.91 -4.94
C GLN A 412 5.15 -10.90 -5.81
N HIS A 413 5.19 -10.04 -6.82
CA HIS A 413 6.47 -9.53 -7.32
C HIS A 413 6.97 -8.57 -6.24
N ALA A 414 7.42 -9.16 -5.15
CA ALA A 414 8.10 -8.53 -4.04
C ALA A 414 9.20 -9.51 -3.67
N ALA A 415 10.38 -8.99 -3.35
CA ALA A 415 11.47 -9.81 -2.89
C ALA A 415 11.03 -10.60 -1.65
N LEU A 416 11.28 -11.90 -1.70
CA LEU A 416 11.07 -12.77 -0.57
C LEU A 416 12.24 -12.58 0.39
N ASP A 417 11.98 -12.19 1.64
CA ASP A 417 12.94 -12.24 2.76
C ASP A 417 13.44 -13.68 3.08
N PHE A 418 13.19 -14.63 2.18
CA PHE A 418 13.48 -16.05 2.33
C PHE A 418 14.14 -16.62 1.06
N PRO A 419 15.14 -17.51 1.19
CA PRO A 419 15.75 -18.16 0.05
C PRO A 419 14.70 -18.80 -0.85
N ARG A 420 14.66 -18.45 -2.14
CA ARG A 420 13.67 -18.94 -3.12
C ARG A 420 13.53 -20.47 -3.14
N THR A 421 14.59 -21.21 -2.81
CA THR A 421 14.58 -22.67 -2.69
C THR A 421 13.70 -23.21 -1.56
N ARG A 422 13.30 -22.36 -0.60
CA ARG A 422 12.45 -22.70 0.54
C ARG A 422 11.06 -22.08 0.46
N VAL A 423 10.78 -21.36 -0.63
CA VAL A 423 9.47 -20.77 -0.89
C VAL A 423 8.72 -21.62 -1.91
N VAL A 424 7.47 -21.93 -1.59
CA VAL A 424 6.57 -22.66 -2.46
C VAL A 424 5.34 -21.82 -2.71
N THR A 425 4.97 -21.62 -3.97
CA THR A 425 3.79 -20.83 -4.36
C THR A 425 2.61 -21.70 -4.77
N THR A 426 1.40 -21.14 -4.73
CA THR A 426 0.18 -21.83 -5.22
C THR A 426 0.33 -22.39 -6.64
N PRO A 427 0.90 -21.65 -7.63
CA PRO A 427 1.15 -22.21 -8.96
C PRO A 427 2.14 -23.39 -8.98
N GLU A 428 3.18 -23.37 -8.14
CA GLU A 428 4.19 -24.43 -8.07
C GLU A 428 3.65 -25.73 -7.45
N LEU A 429 2.80 -25.63 -6.42
CA LEU A 429 2.08 -26.79 -5.87
C LEU A 429 1.16 -27.43 -6.91
N ASN A 430 0.49 -26.60 -7.71
CA ASN A 430 -0.40 -27.07 -8.76
C ASN A 430 0.38 -27.71 -9.93
N GLY A 431 1.55 -27.18 -10.27
CA GLY A 431 2.44 -27.75 -11.28
C GLY A 431 3.11 -29.06 -10.87
N GLN A 432 3.27 -29.29 -9.55
CA GLN A 432 3.88 -30.51 -9.00
C GLN A 432 2.86 -31.59 -8.61
N SER A 433 1.55 -31.30 -8.66
CA SER A 433 0.53 -32.34 -8.50
C SER A 433 0.62 -33.31 -9.68
N PRO A 434 0.89 -34.61 -9.47
CA PRO A 434 0.87 -35.56 -10.57
C PRO A 434 -0.52 -35.48 -11.17
N ARG A 435 -0.60 -35.16 -12.47
CA ARG A 435 -1.84 -35.28 -13.24
C ARG A 435 -2.48 -36.60 -12.85
N ARG A 436 -3.55 -36.57 -12.04
CA ARG A 436 -4.39 -37.73 -11.83
C ARG A 436 -5.03 -37.97 -13.19
N SER A 437 -4.41 -38.87 -13.95
CA SER A 437 -5.00 -39.45 -15.13
C SER A 437 -6.27 -40.14 -14.69
N SER A 438 -7.41 -39.49 -14.85
CA SER A 438 -8.69 -40.18 -15.00
C SER A 438 -8.68 -40.85 -16.38
N ALA A 439 -7.82 -41.85 -16.53
CA ALA A 439 -7.94 -42.81 -17.62
C ALA A 439 -9.11 -43.72 -17.26
N ASN A 440 -10.28 -43.42 -17.83
CA ASN A 440 -11.40 -44.35 -17.87
C ASN A 440 -11.10 -45.36 -18.99
N PRO A 441 -10.88 -46.66 -18.70
CA PRO A 441 -10.52 -47.62 -19.74
C PRO A 441 -11.80 -48.31 -20.25
N SER A 442 -12.56 -47.64 -21.10
CA SER A 442 -13.56 -48.30 -21.94
C SER A 442 -13.96 -47.39 -23.10
N GLU A 443 -13.23 -47.50 -24.21
CA GLU A 443 -13.81 -47.63 -25.55
C GLU A 443 -12.68 -47.72 -26.58
N ARG A 444 -12.51 -48.93 -27.14
CA ARG A 444 -11.74 -49.17 -28.35
C ARG A 444 -12.60 -48.77 -29.54
N SER A 445 -12.11 -47.89 -30.42
CA SER A 445 -12.51 -47.90 -31.83
C SER A 445 -11.51 -47.15 -32.73
N VAL A 446 -10.74 -47.97 -33.47
CA VAL A 446 -10.37 -47.87 -34.90
C VAL A 446 -9.81 -46.55 -35.50
N HIS A 447 -8.55 -46.65 -35.96
CA HIS A 447 -7.76 -45.86 -36.93
C HIS A 447 -8.46 -45.48 -38.27
N PRO A 448 -7.82 -44.78 -39.27
CA PRO A 448 -6.51 -44.07 -39.32
C PRO A 448 -6.50 -42.69 -40.06
N ARG A 449 -5.41 -41.90 -39.94
CA ARG A 449 -4.46 -41.52 -41.02
C ARG A 449 -3.56 -40.30 -40.67
N ASN A 450 -2.25 -40.47 -40.94
CA ASN A 450 -1.17 -39.56 -41.41
C ASN A 450 -1.17 -38.08 -40.99
N SER A 451 -0.08 -37.39 -40.60
CA SER A 451 1.35 -37.47 -40.96
C SER A 451 2.20 -36.59 -40.01
N LYS A 452 3.45 -36.98 -39.73
CA LYS A 452 4.50 -36.24 -38.96
C LYS A 452 5.15 -35.10 -39.77
N PRO A 453 5.92 -34.17 -39.14
CA PRO A 453 7.37 -34.34 -38.86
C PRO A 453 7.77 -33.94 -37.41
N ARG A 454 8.53 -34.75 -36.62
CA ARG A 454 9.97 -34.65 -36.19
C ARG A 454 10.49 -33.20 -36.07
N ILE A 455 11.23 -32.75 -35.02
CA ILE A 455 12.57 -33.10 -34.46
C ILE A 455 12.72 -32.38 -33.06
N PRO A 456 13.78 -32.52 -32.22
CA PRO A 456 14.32 -33.65 -31.45
C PRO A 456 14.20 -33.50 -29.90
N SER A 457 14.38 -34.63 -29.21
CA SER A 457 14.55 -34.77 -27.76
C SER A 457 15.99 -34.50 -27.31
N CYS A 458 16.19 -33.75 -26.23
CA CYS A 458 17.40 -33.81 -25.41
C CYS A 458 16.99 -34.09 -23.95
N GLY A 459 17.35 -35.27 -23.46
CA GLY A 459 17.13 -35.67 -22.07
C GLY A 459 18.30 -35.26 -21.19
N VAL A 460 18.01 -34.84 -19.96
CA VAL A 460 18.98 -34.74 -18.88
C VAL A 460 18.49 -35.60 -17.73
N ALA A 461 19.30 -36.61 -17.38
CA ALA A 461 19.09 -37.50 -16.26
C ALA A 461 19.40 -36.78 -14.94
N ILE A 462 18.53 -36.92 -13.93
CA ILE A 462 18.80 -36.49 -12.56
C ILE A 462 19.11 -37.74 -11.72
N GLN A 463 20.35 -37.83 -11.25
CA GLN A 463 20.79 -38.80 -10.24
C GLN A 463 20.17 -38.45 -8.88
N SER A 464 19.38 -39.37 -8.33
CA SER A 464 18.89 -39.32 -6.95
C SER A 464 20.00 -39.73 -5.97
N ARG A 465 20.48 -38.82 -5.11
CA ARG A 465 21.24 -39.18 -3.91
C ARG A 465 20.28 -39.34 -2.73
N ARG A 466 20.27 -40.54 -2.13
CA ARG A 466 19.66 -40.85 -0.84
C ARG A 466 20.42 -40.14 0.28
N ILE A 467 19.69 -39.49 1.19
CA ILE A 467 20.19 -39.16 2.53
C ILE A 467 19.44 -40.08 3.51
N THR A 468 20.21 -40.88 4.23
CA THR A 468 19.80 -41.82 5.28
C THR A 468 19.63 -41.10 6.61
N THR A 469 18.51 -41.30 7.30
CA THR A 469 18.33 -40.97 8.72
C THR A 469 18.49 -42.23 9.61
N PRO A 470 19.09 -42.14 10.81
CA PRO A 470 19.16 -43.25 11.77
C PRO A 470 17.93 -43.30 12.72
N PRO A 471 17.69 -44.45 13.40
CA PRO A 471 16.38 -44.83 13.92
C PRO A 471 16.19 -44.58 15.44
N GLY A 472 14.94 -44.33 15.85
CA GLY A 472 14.49 -44.34 17.24
C GLY A 472 12.97 -44.47 17.36
N SER A 473 12.52 -45.67 17.75
CA SER A 473 11.22 -46.10 18.32
C SER A 473 10.09 -45.05 18.45
N SER A 474 8.85 -45.28 18.05
CA SER A 474 8.03 -46.49 18.25
C SER A 474 6.81 -46.49 17.32
N THR A 475 6.46 -47.68 16.85
CA THR A 475 5.28 -48.00 16.03
C THR A 475 4.02 -48.10 16.89
N GLY A 476 2.96 -47.41 16.47
CA GLY A 476 1.58 -47.69 16.86
C GLY A 476 0.67 -47.58 15.64
N TRP A 477 0.25 -48.72 15.10
CA TRP A 477 -0.80 -48.83 14.08
C TRP A 477 -2.14 -49.03 14.78
N ILE A 478 -3.16 -48.22 14.46
CA ILE A 478 -4.55 -48.69 14.39
C ILE A 478 -5.20 -48.09 13.14
N ASP A 479 -5.62 -49.02 12.28
CA ASP A 479 -6.41 -48.86 11.06
C ASP A 479 -7.90 -48.69 11.41
N THR A 480 -8.67 -47.92 10.64
CA THR A 480 -10.02 -48.30 10.13
C THR A 480 -10.74 -47.15 9.43
N SER A 481 -10.97 -47.38 8.15
CA SER A 481 -11.99 -46.82 7.26
C SER A 481 -13.36 -46.55 7.91
N LEU A 482 -14.07 -45.51 7.48
CA LEU A 482 -15.51 -45.61 7.18
C LEU A 482 -16.06 -44.47 6.33
N ALA A 483 -17.02 -44.86 5.48
CA ALA A 483 -17.54 -44.19 4.31
C ALA A 483 -18.52 -43.03 4.60
N ILE A 484 -18.60 -42.11 3.63
CA ILE A 484 -19.65 -41.10 3.48
C ILE A 484 -20.86 -41.75 2.82
N PRO A 485 -22.09 -41.62 3.36
CA PRO A 485 -23.31 -41.92 2.63
C PRO A 485 -23.92 -40.65 2.02
N THR A 486 -24.05 -40.62 0.70
CA THR A 486 -24.99 -39.78 -0.04
C THR A 486 -26.40 -40.38 0.06
N PRO A 487 -27.45 -39.57 0.25
CA PRO A 487 -28.80 -39.96 -0.13
C PRO A 487 -29.28 -39.17 -1.37
N GLN A 488 -29.80 -39.93 -2.32
CA GLN A 488 -30.77 -39.53 -3.36
C GLN A 488 -31.82 -40.65 -3.43
N PRO A 489 -33.05 -40.41 -3.93
CA PRO A 489 -33.51 -39.26 -4.74
C PRO A 489 -34.25 -38.18 -3.95
#